data_AF-A0A7K3IW86-F1
#
_entry.id   AF-A0A7K3IW86-F1
#
_cell.length_a   1.000
_cell.length_b   1.000
_cell.length_c   1.000
_cell.angle_alpha   90.00
_cell.angle_beta   90.00
_cell.angle_gamma   90.00
#
_symmetry.space_group_name_H-M   'P 1'
#
loop_
_entity.id
_entity.type
_entity.pdbx_description
1 polymer ?
#
loop_
_entity_poly.entity_id
_entity_poly.type
_entity_poly.pdbx_seq_one_letter_code
_entity_poly.pdbx_strand_id
1 'polypeptide(L)'
;MRTEVIDPNRCIDPDKFPFITVTWHNRLLFFPAMFTKPIRKKTVAMVSSSRDGQYVTDICGLFGIKCVRGSSSKKGFAAFTDALEVLNEKCNVSITPDGPRGPRYKMSKGPIALASM
;
A
#
# COMPACT_ATOMS: atom_id res chain seq x y z
N MET A 1 -4.89 -17.62 -12.13
CA MET A 1 -5.76 -17.48 -10.93
C MET A 1 -7.09 -16.94 -11.39
N ARG A 2 -8.20 -17.62 -11.08
CA ARG A 2 -9.54 -17.06 -11.32
C ARG A 2 -9.79 -16.06 -10.19
N THR A 3 -9.82 -14.78 -10.53
CA THR A 3 -10.00 -13.69 -9.55
C THR A 3 -11.29 -12.96 -9.89
N GLU A 4 -12.09 -12.68 -8.87
CA GLU A 4 -13.26 -11.83 -8.97
C GLU A 4 -12.95 -10.51 -8.24
N VAL A 5 -13.22 -9.38 -8.89
CA VAL A 5 -13.01 -8.04 -8.32
C VAL A 5 -14.37 -7.42 -8.07
N ILE A 6 -14.66 -7.15 -6.80
CA ILE A 6 -15.88 -6.50 -6.37
C ILE A 6 -15.56 -5.02 -6.10
N ASP A 7 -15.92 -4.15 -7.05
CA ASP A 7 -15.72 -2.70 -6.95
C ASP A 7 -16.95 -1.94 -7.50
N PRO A 8 -18.06 -1.91 -6.74
CA PRO A 8 -19.31 -1.32 -7.20
C PRO A 8 -19.21 0.18 -7.49
N ASN A 9 -18.24 0.88 -6.88
CA ASN A 9 -18.05 2.32 -7.00
C ASN A 9 -17.00 2.72 -8.04
N ARG A 10 -16.36 1.74 -8.71
CA ARG A 10 -15.25 1.96 -9.64
C ARG A 10 -14.17 2.85 -9.02
N CYS A 11 -13.73 2.49 -7.82
CA CYS A 11 -12.63 3.14 -7.12
C CYS A 11 -11.26 2.70 -7.67
N ILE A 12 -11.16 1.49 -8.20
CA ILE A 12 -9.94 0.89 -8.73
C ILE A 12 -9.88 1.16 -10.25
N ASP A 13 -9.69 2.44 -10.59
CA ASP A 13 -9.70 2.94 -11.97
C ASP A 13 -8.34 3.58 -12.32
N PRO A 14 -7.67 3.17 -13.42
CA PRO A 14 -6.41 3.78 -13.87
C PRO A 14 -6.45 5.30 -14.10
N ASP A 15 -7.66 5.84 -14.34
CA ASP A 15 -7.90 7.25 -14.63
C ASP A 15 -8.36 8.05 -13.39
N LYS A 16 -8.73 7.39 -12.28
CA LYS A 16 -9.08 8.04 -11.02
C LYS A 16 -7.96 7.92 -9.98
N PHE A 17 -6.83 8.58 -10.23
CA PHE A 17 -5.66 8.60 -9.36
C PHE A 17 -5.41 10.01 -8.78
N PRO A 18 -4.72 10.12 -7.63
CA PRO A 18 -4.23 9.04 -6.79
C PRO A 18 -5.33 8.48 -5.87
N PHE A 19 -5.22 7.19 -5.50
CA PHE A 19 -6.03 6.58 -4.46
C PHE A 19 -5.17 5.86 -3.41
N ILE A 20 -5.77 5.64 -2.24
CA ILE A 20 -5.14 4.93 -1.13
C ILE A 20 -5.80 3.56 -1.00
N THR A 21 -5.00 2.49 -1.10
CA THR A 21 -5.46 1.12 -0.83
C THR A 21 -4.97 0.64 0.52
N VAL A 22 -5.83 -0.11 1.20
CA VAL A 22 -5.46 -0.80 2.42
C VAL A 22 -5.50 -2.31 2.22
N THR A 23 -4.52 -3.01 2.76
CA THR A 23 -4.47 -4.48 2.72
C THR A 23 -4.06 -5.02 4.08
N TRP A 24 -4.83 -5.96 4.63
CA TRP A 24 -4.49 -6.59 5.91
C TRP A 24 -3.15 -7.32 5.84
N HIS A 25 -2.34 -7.23 6.90
CA HIS A 25 -1.01 -7.86 6.93
C HIS A 25 -1.04 -9.36 6.56
N ASN A 26 -2.07 -10.10 6.99
CA ASN A 26 -2.20 -11.54 6.72
C ASN A 26 -2.64 -11.88 5.28
N ARG A 27 -2.83 -10.88 4.41
CA ARG A 27 -3.20 -11.05 2.99
C ARG A 27 -2.11 -10.55 2.03
N LEU A 28 -0.95 -10.12 2.55
CA LEU A 28 0.15 -9.57 1.77
C LEU A 28 0.70 -10.50 0.68
N LEU A 29 0.62 -11.81 0.85
CA LEU A 29 1.13 -12.77 -0.12
C LEU A 29 0.57 -12.54 -1.54
N PHE A 30 -0.71 -12.15 -1.64
CA PHE A 30 -1.38 -11.94 -2.91
C PHE A 30 -1.47 -10.47 -3.33
N PHE A 31 -1.05 -9.54 -2.46
CA PHE A 31 -1.18 -8.09 -2.69
C PHE A 31 -0.69 -7.65 -4.08
N PRO A 32 0.51 -8.06 -4.55
CA PRO A 32 0.98 -7.62 -5.86
C PRO A 32 0.13 -8.14 -7.02
N ALA A 33 -0.49 -9.31 -6.89
CA ALA A 33 -1.33 -9.91 -7.91
C ALA A 33 -2.77 -9.36 -7.93
N MET A 34 -3.19 -8.61 -6.90
CA MET A 34 -4.55 -8.06 -6.81
C MET A 34 -4.82 -6.93 -7.81
N PHE A 35 -3.78 -6.28 -8.32
CA PHE A 35 -3.91 -5.14 -9.24
C PHE A 35 -3.59 -5.50 -10.69
N THR A 36 -4.32 -4.86 -11.61
CA THR A 36 -3.98 -4.89 -13.04
C THR A 36 -2.62 -4.23 -13.27
N LYS A 37 -1.94 -4.60 -14.37
CA LYS A 37 -0.59 -4.10 -14.69
C LYS A 37 -0.50 -2.55 -14.74
N PRO A 38 -1.48 -1.80 -15.29
CA PRO A 38 -1.44 -0.34 -15.27
C PRO A 38 -1.46 0.23 -13.85
N ILE A 39 -2.30 -0.33 -12.98
CA ILE A 39 -2.43 0.11 -11.59
C ILE A 39 -1.14 -0.17 -10.82
N ARG A 40 -0.58 -1.39 -10.96
CA ARG A 40 0.68 -1.76 -10.30
C ARG A 40 1.81 -0.76 -10.55
N LYS A 41 1.97 -0.33 -11.81
CA LYS A 41 3.02 0.62 -12.20
C LYS A 41 2.88 2.00 -11.57
N LYS A 42 1.65 2.38 -11.20
CA LYS A 42 1.34 3.65 -10.51
C LYS A 42 1.21 3.48 -8.99
N THR A 43 1.36 2.27 -8.44
CA THR A 43 1.22 2.01 -7.01
C THR A 43 2.59 1.93 -6.33
N VAL A 44 2.68 2.57 -5.17
CA VAL A 44 3.80 2.47 -4.24
C VAL A 44 3.31 1.83 -2.95
N ALA A 45 3.96 0.74 -2.53
CA ALA A 45 3.64 0.07 -1.27
C ALA A 45 4.52 0.60 -0.13
N MET A 46 3.90 0.89 1.01
CA MET A 46 4.60 1.25 2.23
C MET A 46 5.05 -0.02 2.95
N VAL A 47 6.37 -0.26 3.00
CA VAL A 47 6.94 -1.50 3.54
C VAL A 47 7.92 -1.19 4.66
N SER A 48 7.88 -1.94 5.76
CA SER A 48 8.82 -1.77 6.87
C SER A 48 10.26 -1.99 6.46
N SER A 49 11.21 -1.20 6.98
CA SER A 49 12.65 -1.39 6.78
C SER A 49 13.25 -2.64 7.45
N SER A 50 12.43 -3.52 8.02
CA SER A 50 12.87 -4.82 8.53
C SER A 50 13.40 -5.74 7.41
N ARG A 51 14.16 -6.76 7.80
CA ARG A 51 14.60 -7.85 6.91
C ARG A 51 13.40 -8.52 6.22
N ASP A 52 12.34 -8.80 6.97
CA ASP A 52 11.15 -9.46 6.41
C ASP A 52 10.44 -8.57 5.38
N GLY A 53 10.48 -7.25 5.57
CA GLY A 53 10.00 -6.30 4.58
C GLY A 53 10.80 -6.32 3.28
N GLN A 54 12.07 -6.76 3.29
CA GLN A 54 12.86 -6.85 2.06
C GLN A 54 12.26 -7.91 1.13
N TYR A 55 11.86 -9.07 1.65
CA TYR A 55 11.20 -10.09 0.84
C TYR A 55 9.91 -9.56 0.19
N VAL A 56 9.12 -8.78 0.93
CA VAL A 56 7.91 -8.14 0.39
C VAL A 56 8.27 -7.14 -0.71
N THR A 57 9.35 -6.37 -0.52
CA THR A 57 9.86 -5.39 -1.49
C THR A 57 10.29 -6.06 -2.78
N ASP A 58 11.05 -7.16 -2.69
CA ASP A 58 11.54 -7.90 -3.84
C ASP A 58 10.38 -8.52 -4.64
N ILE A 59 9.41 -9.13 -3.95
CA ILE A 59 8.20 -9.67 -4.59
C ILE A 59 7.39 -8.55 -5.26
N CYS A 60 7.20 -7.39 -4.61
CA CYS A 60 6.52 -6.26 -5.24
C CYS A 60 7.25 -5.78 -6.50
N GLY A 61 8.59 -5.73 -6.47
CA GLY A 61 9.44 -5.36 -7.60
C GLY A 61 9.24 -6.28 -8.80
N LEU A 62 9.15 -7.61 -8.59
CA LEU A 62 8.86 -8.58 -9.65
C LEU A 62 7.52 -8.31 -10.36
N PHE A 63 6.56 -7.72 -9.66
CA PHE A 63 5.25 -7.37 -10.21
C PHE A 63 5.21 -5.94 -10.77
N GLY A 64 6.29 -5.16 -10.65
CA GLY A 64 6.40 -3.78 -11.11
C GLY A 64 5.79 -2.75 -10.15
N ILE A 65 5.61 -3.10 -8.88
CA ILE A 65 5.15 -2.20 -7.81
C ILE A 65 6.37 -1.63 -7.11
N LYS A 66 6.43 -0.30 -6.99
CA LYS A 66 7.50 0.37 -6.22
C LYS A 66 7.22 0.23 -4.73
N CYS A 67 8.27 0.27 -3.90
CA CYS A 67 8.10 0.28 -2.44
C CYS A 67 8.89 1.43 -1.82
N VAL A 68 8.28 2.08 -0.83
CA VAL A 68 8.97 3.01 0.06
C VAL A 68 9.22 2.28 1.39
N ARG A 69 10.47 2.35 1.86
CA ARG A 69 10.94 1.67 3.07
C ARG A 69 10.72 2.58 4.27
N GLY A 70 9.70 2.31 5.09
CA GLY A 70 9.44 3.07 6.30
C GLY A 70 10.56 2.90 7.33
N SER A 71 11.03 3.98 7.96
CA SER A 71 12.15 3.93 8.92
C SER A 71 11.80 3.11 10.17
N SER A 72 12.68 2.17 10.56
CA SER A 72 12.46 1.25 11.69
C SER A 72 12.59 1.93 13.07
N SER A 73 13.01 3.21 13.12
CA SER A 73 13.42 3.87 14.35
C SER A 73 12.70 5.19 14.64
N LYS A 74 12.03 5.81 13.65
CA LYS A 74 11.25 7.04 13.84
C LYS A 74 9.81 6.82 13.38
N LYS A 75 8.93 6.79 14.39
CA LYS A 75 7.46 6.88 14.48
C LYS A 75 6.71 7.07 13.14
N GLY A 76 5.51 6.48 13.04
CA GLY A 76 4.62 6.49 11.86
C GLY A 76 4.30 7.85 11.21
N PHE A 77 4.75 8.97 11.78
CA PHE A 77 4.82 10.27 11.13
C PHE A 77 5.68 10.26 9.86
N ALA A 78 6.87 9.62 9.87
CA ALA A 78 7.72 9.55 8.68
C ALA A 78 7.05 8.74 7.55
N ALA A 79 6.45 7.60 7.88
CA ALA A 79 5.68 6.83 6.90
C ALA A 79 4.45 7.59 6.37
N PHE A 80 3.88 8.50 7.16
CA PHE A 80 2.77 9.35 6.73
C PHE A 80 3.24 10.44 5.77
N THR A 81 4.36 11.11 6.06
CA THR A 81 4.94 12.11 5.16
C THR A 81 5.38 11.49 3.84
N ASP A 82 6.05 10.33 3.89
CA ASP A 82 6.45 9.59 2.68
C ASP A 82 5.22 9.23 1.82
N ALA A 83 4.13 8.81 2.45
CA ALA A 83 2.89 8.50 1.75
C ALA A 83 2.26 9.76 1.12
N LEU A 84 2.29 10.91 1.81
CA LEU A 84 1.83 12.18 1.24
C LEU A 84 2.66 12.60 0.02
N GLU A 85 3.98 12.46 0.07
CA GLU A 85 4.86 12.77 -1.05
C GLU A 85 4.52 11.91 -2.28
N VAL A 86 4.33 10.60 -2.08
CA VAL A 86 3.91 9.69 -3.15
C VAL A 86 2.56 10.10 -3.76
N LEU A 87 1.58 10.50 -2.94
CA LEU A 87 0.28 10.97 -3.44
C LEU A 87 0.44 12.28 -4.24
N ASN A 88 1.31 13.19 -3.80
CA ASN A 88 1.63 14.43 -4.51
C ASN A 88 2.28 14.16 -5.87
N GLU A 89 3.09 13.10 -5.99
CA GLU A 89 3.64 12.59 -7.25
C GLU A 89 2.60 11.87 -8.14
N LYS A 90 1.30 11.95 -7.80
CA LYS A 90 0.20 11.32 -8.54
C LYS A 90 0.31 9.79 -8.61
N CYS A 91 0.96 9.18 -7.63
CA CYS A 91 1.01 7.74 -7.47
C CYS A 91 0.00 7.27 -6.42
N ASN A 92 -0.50 6.06 -6.58
CA ASN A 92 -1.35 5.41 -5.59
C ASN A 92 -0.48 4.91 -4.42
N VAL A 93 -1.03 4.93 -3.22
CA VAL A 93 -0.35 4.42 -2.03
C VAL A 93 -1.05 3.16 -1.54
N SER A 94 -0.28 2.12 -1.23
CA SER A 94 -0.79 0.95 -0.51
C SER A 94 -0.19 0.82 0.87
N ILE A 95 -1.07 0.62 1.87
CA ILE A 95 -0.70 0.59 3.28
C ILE A 95 -1.32 -0.62 3.95
N THR A 96 -0.59 -1.18 4.91
CA THR A 96 -1.11 -2.23 5.78
C THR A 96 -1.60 -1.62 7.10
N PRO A 97 -2.92 -1.50 7.31
CA PRO A 97 -3.47 -0.56 8.28
C PRO A 97 -3.41 -1.04 9.75
N ASP A 98 -3.27 -2.35 9.96
CA ASP A 98 -3.24 -3.03 11.25
C ASP A 98 -1.85 -3.08 11.89
N GLY A 99 -0.80 -2.69 11.16
CA GLY A 99 0.58 -2.70 11.63
C GLY A 99 1.15 -4.11 11.90
N PRO A 100 2.48 -4.26 11.96
CA PRO A 100 3.12 -5.57 12.15
C PRO A 100 2.86 -6.17 13.55
N ARG A 101 2.51 -5.33 14.53
CA ARG A 101 2.18 -5.75 15.91
C ARG A 101 0.68 -5.89 16.15
N GLY A 102 -0.15 -5.61 15.16
CA GLY A 102 -1.61 -5.67 15.27
C GLY A 102 -2.24 -4.54 16.11
N PRO A 103 -3.50 -4.71 16.54
CA PRO A 103 -4.30 -5.93 16.45
C PRO A 103 -4.85 -6.21 15.04
N ARG A 104 -4.91 -7.50 14.66
CA ARG A 104 -5.42 -7.96 13.36
C ARG A 104 -6.81 -7.39 13.11
N TYR A 105 -7.06 -6.93 11.87
CA TYR A 105 -8.34 -6.37 11.43
C TYR A 105 -8.81 -5.13 12.19
N LYS A 106 -7.88 -4.43 12.85
CA LYS A 106 -8.14 -3.09 13.40
C LYS A 106 -7.33 -2.08 12.63
N MET A 107 -8.01 -1.28 11.82
CA MET A 107 -7.37 -0.22 11.05
C MET A 107 -6.95 0.93 11.97
N SER A 108 -5.69 1.37 11.85
CA SER A 108 -5.22 2.62 12.43
C SER A 108 -5.85 3.84 11.76
N LYS A 109 -5.79 5.02 12.40
CA LYS A 109 -6.35 6.26 11.82
C LYS A 109 -5.57 6.80 10.61
N GLY A 110 -4.34 6.30 10.38
CA GLY A 110 -3.41 6.82 9.37
C GLY A 110 -3.99 6.89 7.94
N PRO A 111 -4.54 5.79 7.38
CA PRO A 111 -5.10 5.81 6.03
C PRO A 111 -6.24 6.83 5.84
N ILE A 112 -7.11 6.99 6.83
CA ILE A 112 -8.22 7.96 6.77
C ILE A 112 -7.71 9.39 6.88
N ALA A 113 -6.76 9.64 7.79
CA ALA A 113 -6.13 10.95 7.90
C ALA A 113 -5.42 11.33 6.59
N LEU A 114 -4.75 10.36 5.95
CA LEU A 114 -4.06 10.56 4.68
C LEU A 114 -5.06 10.89 3.55
N ALA A 115 -6.21 10.22 3.53
CA ALA A 115 -7.26 10.45 2.54
C ALA A 115 -8.02 11.78 2.72
N SER A 116 -7.85 12.45 3.87
CA SER A 116 -8.56 13.70 4.20
C SER A 116 -7.72 14.96 3.91
N MET A 117 -6.46 14.79 3.50
CA MET A 117 -5.55 15.86 3.10
C MET A 117 -5.70 16.14 1.60
#